data_AF-A0A067QL13-F1
#
_entry.id   AF-A0A067QL13-F1
#
_cell.length_a   1.000
_cell.length_b   1.000
_cell.length_c   1.000
_cell.angle_alpha   90.00
_cell.angle_beta   90.00
_cell.angle_gamma   90.00
#
_symmetry.space_group_name_H-M   'P 1'
#
loop_
_entity.id
_entity.type
_entity.pdbx_description
1 polymer ?
#
loop_
_entity_poly.entity_id
_entity_poly.type
_entity_poly.pdbx_seq_one_letter_code
_entity_poly.pdbx_strand_id
1 'polypeptide(L)'
;MSRKSSECEDEWSEIQQRFEKEGLDFEGLRVEERLLHVWRWLVDAESNLRSSRRQLDKLRDLRSEEMEEMESYIGHIRGLAEKRADHLESETLSLRTKLESSQQQTATLATLLEKSGLHCIAEESLGEQVAFLIADRAKLMEEIDILKKLKISNGVNGLSKEGDLLSEIIKVSSEKEVLRREVAEMCDRVQLLEKASRQLEVDNERLAFKVNMDVVVCIFPIIVIALV
;
A
#
# COMPACT_ATOMS: atom_id res chain seq x y z
N MET A 1 67.98 68.83 -23.82
CA MET A 1 67.60 68.33 -25.16
C MET A 1 68.77 67.52 -25.72
N SER A 2 68.83 66.21 -25.50
CA SER A 2 69.82 65.33 -26.16
C SER A 2 69.43 63.86 -25.96
N ARG A 3 68.41 63.38 -26.70
CA ARG A 3 68.00 61.96 -26.68
C ARG A 3 67.86 61.33 -28.07
N LYS A 4 68.11 62.06 -29.15
CA LYS A 4 67.87 61.57 -30.52
C LYS A 4 69.05 60.85 -31.20
N SER A 5 70.25 60.84 -30.61
CA SER A 5 71.43 60.28 -31.28
C SER A 5 71.63 58.77 -31.04
N SER A 6 71.13 58.23 -29.92
CA SER A 6 71.33 56.81 -29.56
C SER A 6 70.39 55.88 -30.31
N GLU A 7 69.11 56.25 -30.43
CA GLU A 7 68.09 55.42 -31.09
C GLU A 7 68.39 55.22 -32.60
N CYS A 8 69.07 56.18 -33.24
CA CYS A 8 69.37 56.15 -34.68
C CYS A 8 70.54 55.21 -35.05
N GLU A 9 71.53 55.04 -34.15
CA GLU A 9 72.61 54.06 -34.34
C GLU A 9 72.10 52.62 -34.17
N ASP A 10 71.12 52.42 -33.29
CA ASP A 10 70.48 51.13 -33.06
C ASP A 10 69.63 50.69 -34.27
N GLU A 11 68.82 51.59 -34.85
CA GLU A 11 68.00 51.32 -36.05
C GLU A 11 68.85 50.96 -37.28
N TRP A 12 69.98 51.66 -37.51
CA TRP A 12 70.87 51.34 -38.63
C TRP A 12 71.57 49.99 -38.46
N SER A 13 71.95 49.66 -37.23
CA SER A 13 72.53 48.36 -36.89
C SER A 13 71.51 47.24 -37.10
N GLU A 14 70.23 47.47 -36.78
CA GLU A 14 69.15 46.51 -37.05
C GLU A 14 68.89 46.29 -38.54
N ILE A 15 68.94 47.36 -39.34
CA ILE A 15 68.83 47.25 -40.79
C ILE A 15 69.99 46.42 -41.34
N GLN A 16 71.23 46.74 -40.95
CA GLN A 16 72.41 45.98 -41.38
C GLN A 16 72.32 44.50 -40.99
N GLN A 17 71.93 44.20 -39.74
CA GLN A 17 71.69 42.82 -39.30
C GLN A 17 70.60 42.12 -40.13
N ARG A 18 69.57 42.84 -40.58
CA ARG A 18 68.52 42.27 -41.43
C ARG A 18 69.03 41.93 -42.83
N PHE A 19 69.92 42.75 -43.40
CA PHE A 19 70.59 42.42 -44.66
C PHE A 19 71.44 41.16 -44.52
N GLU A 20 72.24 41.06 -43.45
CA GLU A 20 73.06 39.87 -43.16
C GLU A 20 72.19 38.62 -42.97
N LYS A 21 71.04 38.72 -42.27
CA LYS A 21 70.08 37.62 -42.10
C LYS A 21 69.47 37.14 -43.41
N GLU A 22 69.33 38.01 -44.40
CA GLU A 22 68.87 37.66 -45.74
C GLU A 22 70.01 37.23 -46.69
N GLY A 23 71.24 37.16 -46.19
CA GLY A 23 72.42 36.76 -46.95
C GLY A 23 72.92 37.83 -47.93
N LEU A 24 72.61 39.11 -47.67
CA LEU A 24 72.99 40.25 -48.50
C LEU A 24 74.20 40.96 -47.89
N ASP A 25 75.22 41.25 -48.72
CA ASP A 25 76.39 42.04 -48.31
C ASP A 25 76.03 43.52 -48.21
N PHE A 26 75.76 43.98 -46.98
CA PHE A 26 75.37 45.36 -46.73
C PHE A 26 76.43 46.35 -47.23
N GLU A 27 77.72 46.12 -47.02
CA GLU A 27 78.78 47.08 -47.36
C GLU A 27 79.09 47.10 -48.87
N GLY A 28 78.95 45.95 -49.55
CA GLY A 28 79.21 45.82 -50.99
C GLY A 28 78.10 46.36 -51.90
N LEU A 29 76.86 46.51 -51.40
CA LEU A 29 75.73 46.99 -52.17
C LEU A 29 75.75 48.52 -52.35
N ARG A 30 75.27 49.00 -53.51
CA ARG A 30 75.03 50.44 -53.70
C ARG A 30 73.84 50.90 -52.86
N VAL A 31 73.79 52.19 -52.55
CA VAL A 31 72.70 52.78 -51.74
C VAL A 31 71.34 52.54 -52.38
N GLU A 32 71.24 52.62 -53.71
CA GLU A 32 69.99 52.38 -54.46
C GLU A 32 69.49 50.93 -54.31
N GLU A 33 70.41 49.96 -54.28
CA GLU A 33 70.07 48.54 -54.11
C GLU A 33 69.61 48.27 -52.67
N ARG A 34 70.30 48.84 -51.67
CA ARG A 34 69.88 48.77 -50.26
C ARG A 34 68.48 49.38 -50.08
N LEU A 35 68.22 50.53 -50.69
CA LEU A 35 66.90 51.18 -50.64
C LEU A 35 65.78 50.32 -51.24
N LEU A 36 66.05 49.60 -52.34
CA LEU A 36 65.07 48.67 -52.92
C LEU A 36 64.73 47.52 -51.97
N HIS A 37 65.71 46.95 -51.27
CA HIS A 37 65.46 45.89 -50.28
C HIS A 37 64.64 46.40 -49.09
N VAL A 38 65.01 47.55 -48.51
CA VAL A 38 64.26 48.17 -47.42
C VAL A 38 62.83 48.51 -47.84
N TRP A 39 62.63 49.02 -49.05
CA TRP A 39 61.30 49.29 -49.59
C TRP A 39 60.46 48.01 -49.71
N ARG A 40 61.04 46.92 -50.22
CA ARG A 40 60.33 45.62 -50.31
C ARG A 40 59.89 45.14 -48.92
N TRP A 41 60.78 45.20 -47.94
CA TRP A 41 60.44 44.84 -46.55
C TRP A 41 59.33 45.71 -45.96
N LEU A 42 59.34 47.01 -46.24
CA LEU A 42 58.28 47.92 -45.79
C LEU A 42 56.93 47.54 -46.42
N VAL A 43 56.90 47.26 -47.72
CA VAL A 43 55.67 46.83 -48.42
C VAL A 43 55.17 45.49 -47.87
N ASP A 44 56.07 44.53 -47.64
CA ASP A 44 55.71 43.22 -47.07
C ASP A 44 55.19 43.36 -45.64
N ALA A 45 55.85 44.17 -44.82
CA ALA A 45 55.41 44.46 -43.45
C ALA A 45 54.04 45.16 -43.44
N GLU A 46 53.80 46.10 -44.35
CA GLU A 46 52.51 46.76 -44.49
C GLU A 46 51.42 45.77 -44.92
N SER A 47 51.71 44.90 -45.89
CA SER A 47 50.80 43.85 -46.34
C SER A 47 50.44 42.89 -45.19
N ASN A 48 51.45 42.46 -44.43
CA ASN A 48 51.29 41.58 -43.26
C ASN A 48 50.50 42.27 -42.13
N LEU A 49 50.73 43.55 -41.90
CA LEU A 49 49.97 44.31 -40.91
C LEU A 49 48.50 44.43 -41.33
N ARG A 50 48.23 44.71 -42.62
CA ARG A 50 46.88 44.76 -43.17
C ARG A 50 46.17 43.40 -43.07
N SER A 51 46.86 42.28 -43.34
CA SER A 51 46.27 40.95 -43.19
C SER A 51 45.99 40.60 -41.73
N SER A 52 46.93 40.89 -40.82
CA SER A 52 46.77 40.66 -39.38
C SER A 52 45.61 41.49 -38.81
N ARG A 53 45.48 42.75 -39.22
CA ARG A 53 44.34 43.60 -38.84
C ARG A 53 43.00 43.00 -39.27
N ARG A 54 42.91 42.52 -40.52
CA ARG A 54 41.69 41.84 -41.00
C ARG A 54 41.38 40.56 -40.22
N GLN A 55 42.39 39.82 -39.78
CA GLN A 55 42.19 38.64 -38.93
C GLN A 55 41.68 39.03 -37.54
N LEU A 56 42.21 40.10 -36.95
CA LEU A 56 41.71 40.64 -35.68
C LEU A 56 40.26 41.11 -35.79
N ASP A 57 39.90 41.79 -36.87
CA ASP A 57 38.52 42.22 -37.11
C ASP A 57 37.58 41.01 -37.18
N LYS A 58 37.94 39.96 -37.95
CA LYS A 58 37.17 38.70 -38.01
C LYS A 58 37.02 38.02 -36.65
N LEU A 59 38.10 37.95 -35.85
CA LEU A 59 38.05 37.34 -34.52
C LEU A 59 37.16 38.15 -33.56
N ARG A 60 37.14 39.48 -33.73
CA ARG A 60 36.25 40.34 -32.95
C ARG A 60 34.79 40.12 -33.33
N ASP A 61 34.49 39.99 -34.61
CA ASP A 61 33.14 39.72 -35.10
C ASP A 61 32.65 38.35 -34.60
N LEU A 62 33.47 37.30 -34.74
CA LEU A 62 33.17 35.95 -34.23
C LEU A 62 32.89 35.96 -32.72
N ARG A 63 33.73 36.64 -31.93
CA ARG A 63 33.50 36.76 -30.49
C ARG A 63 32.18 37.48 -30.18
N SER A 64 31.83 38.49 -30.97
CA SER A 64 30.57 39.23 -30.79
C SER A 64 29.37 38.32 -31.06
N GLU A 65 29.43 37.52 -32.13
CA GLU A 65 28.40 36.54 -32.49
C GLU A 65 28.26 35.45 -31.41
N GLU A 66 29.38 34.86 -30.95
CA GLU A 66 29.38 33.88 -29.86
C GLU A 66 28.78 34.45 -28.56
N MET A 67 29.05 35.73 -28.26
CA MET A 67 28.49 36.40 -27.08
C MET A 67 26.97 36.57 -27.22
N GLU A 68 26.49 36.99 -28.39
CA GLU A 68 25.06 37.14 -28.68
C GLU A 68 24.32 35.79 -28.59
N GLU A 69 24.91 34.73 -29.13
CA GLU A 69 24.37 33.37 -29.01
C GLU A 69 24.28 32.93 -27.54
N MET A 70 25.36 33.12 -26.77
CA MET A 70 25.39 32.77 -25.36
C MET A 70 24.34 33.54 -24.54
N GLU A 71 24.18 34.84 -24.81
CA GLU A 71 23.14 35.68 -24.20
C GLU A 71 21.74 35.16 -24.53
N SER A 72 21.50 34.76 -25.78
CA SER A 72 20.25 34.13 -26.21
C SER A 72 19.98 32.81 -25.48
N TYR A 73 20.98 31.93 -25.38
CA TYR A 73 20.87 30.67 -24.64
C TYR A 73 20.59 30.90 -23.14
N ILE A 74 21.29 31.83 -22.51
CA ILE A 74 21.04 32.21 -21.11
C ILE A 74 19.62 32.76 -20.95
N GLY A 75 19.17 33.61 -21.88
CA GLY A 75 17.80 34.13 -21.91
C GLY A 75 16.77 33.01 -21.97
N HIS A 76 16.98 32.01 -22.82
CA HIS A 76 16.11 30.84 -22.92
C HIS A 76 16.07 30.03 -21.62
N ILE A 77 17.23 29.74 -21.02
CA ILE A 77 17.32 29.00 -19.75
C ILE A 77 16.62 29.76 -18.62
N ARG A 78 16.83 31.07 -18.53
CA ARG A 78 16.15 31.92 -17.55
C ARG A 78 14.63 31.86 -17.73
N GLY A 79 14.14 31.97 -18.96
CA GLY A 79 12.71 31.86 -19.24
C GLY A 79 12.13 30.48 -18.89
N LEU A 80 12.88 29.39 -19.08
CA LEU A 80 12.46 28.06 -18.63
C LEU A 80 12.43 27.94 -17.10
N ALA A 81 13.44 28.51 -16.43
CA ALA A 81 13.51 28.52 -14.97
C ALA A 81 12.36 29.32 -14.34
N GLU A 82 12.04 30.48 -14.91
CA GLU A 82 10.92 31.33 -14.49
C GLU A 82 9.58 30.61 -14.66
N LYS A 83 9.30 30.04 -15.84
CA LYS A 83 8.08 29.23 -16.07
C LYS A 83 7.94 28.07 -15.09
N ARG A 84 9.06 27.43 -14.74
CA ARG A 84 9.06 26.35 -13.74
C ARG A 84 8.76 26.88 -12.34
N ALA A 85 9.33 28.02 -11.96
CA ALA A 85 9.06 28.67 -10.69
C ALA A 85 7.57 29.05 -10.59
N ASP A 86 7.02 29.73 -11.60
CA ASP A 86 5.60 30.11 -11.66
C ASP A 86 4.67 28.90 -11.53
N HIS A 87 5.00 27.80 -12.20
CA HIS A 87 4.22 26.56 -12.12
C HIS A 87 4.23 25.98 -10.70
N LEU A 88 5.41 25.90 -10.07
CA LEU A 88 5.55 25.39 -8.71
C LEU A 88 4.88 26.30 -7.67
N GLU A 89 4.93 27.62 -7.86
CA GLU A 89 4.23 28.58 -7.00
C GLU A 89 2.71 28.41 -7.11
N SER A 90 2.19 28.28 -8.33
CA SER A 90 0.77 28.02 -8.58
C SER A 90 0.30 26.70 -7.97
N GLU A 91 1.07 25.63 -8.15
CA GLU A 91 0.78 24.31 -7.57
C GLU A 91 0.81 24.37 -6.04
N THR A 92 1.83 25.02 -5.47
CA THR A 92 1.95 25.21 -4.02
C THR A 92 0.76 25.96 -3.45
N LEU A 93 0.33 27.04 -4.11
CA LEU A 93 -0.85 27.81 -3.71
C LEU A 93 -2.10 26.94 -3.76
N SER A 94 -2.30 26.18 -4.84
CA SER A 94 -3.45 25.27 -5.00
C SER A 94 -3.50 24.21 -3.90
N LEU A 95 -2.35 23.60 -3.58
CA LEU A 95 -2.25 22.60 -2.53
C LEU A 95 -2.51 23.19 -1.14
N ARG A 96 -2.02 24.41 -0.87
CA ARG A 96 -2.31 25.12 0.39
C ARG A 96 -3.80 25.41 0.54
N THR A 97 -4.46 25.91 -0.51
CA THR A 97 -5.91 26.15 -0.47
C THR A 97 -6.71 24.86 -0.24
N LYS A 98 -6.31 23.74 -0.88
CA LYS A 98 -6.95 22.44 -0.65
C LYS A 98 -6.75 21.94 0.77
N LEU A 99 -5.55 22.11 1.33
CA LEU A 99 -5.23 21.73 2.70
C LEU A 99 -6.06 22.54 3.70
N GLU A 100 -6.09 23.87 3.55
CA GLU A 100 -6.90 24.75 4.40
C GLU A 100 -8.39 24.40 4.32
N SER A 101 -8.92 24.14 3.12
CA SER A 101 -10.30 23.71 2.95
C SER A 101 -10.58 22.36 3.64
N SER A 102 -9.69 21.38 3.49
CA SER A 102 -9.80 20.09 4.16
C SER A 102 -9.73 20.24 5.68
N GLN A 103 -8.83 21.06 6.21
CA GLN A 103 -8.71 21.33 7.65
C GLN A 103 -9.96 22.01 8.21
N GLN A 104 -10.53 22.97 7.46
CA GLN A 104 -11.77 23.62 7.83
C GLN A 104 -12.94 22.62 7.86
N GLN A 105 -13.00 21.71 6.88
CA GLN A 105 -14.01 20.64 6.84
C GLN A 105 -13.85 19.69 8.03
N THR A 106 -12.64 19.23 8.35
CA THR A 106 -12.40 18.36 9.51
C THR A 106 -12.72 19.05 10.83
N ALA A 107 -12.36 20.33 10.98
CA ALA A 107 -12.72 21.12 12.17
C ALA A 107 -14.25 21.25 12.30
N THR A 108 -14.95 21.53 11.19
CA THR A 108 -16.41 21.61 11.18
C THR A 108 -17.03 20.26 11.58
N LEU A 109 -16.53 19.14 11.04
CA LEU A 109 -17.00 17.80 11.41
C LEU A 109 -16.77 17.50 12.90
N ALA A 110 -15.59 17.83 13.45
CA ALA A 110 -15.29 17.65 14.87
C ALA A 110 -16.29 18.42 15.75
N THR A 111 -16.60 19.68 15.40
CA THR A 111 -17.60 20.47 16.15
C THR A 111 -19.02 19.89 16.06
N LEU A 112 -19.38 19.27 14.93
CA LEU A 112 -20.68 18.62 14.78
C LEU A 112 -20.77 17.33 15.59
N LEU A 113 -19.69 16.52 15.61
CA LEU A 113 -19.60 15.31 16.43
C LEU A 113 -19.71 15.65 17.91
N GLU A 114 -19.01 16.68 18.37
CA GLU A 114 -19.07 17.18 19.75
C GLU A 114 -20.51 17.59 20.13
N LYS A 115 -21.16 18.42 19.30
CA LYS A 115 -22.57 18.83 19.50
C LYS A 115 -23.55 17.66 19.49
N SER A 116 -23.21 16.56 18.81
CA SER A 116 -24.06 15.36 18.75
C SER A 116 -23.79 14.38 19.89
N GLY A 117 -22.91 14.72 20.84
CA GLY A 117 -22.53 13.85 21.95
C GLY A 117 -21.49 12.77 21.59
N LEU A 118 -20.98 12.78 20.35
CA LEU A 118 -20.01 11.82 19.80
C LEU A 118 -18.55 12.29 19.98
N HIS A 119 -18.27 12.98 21.08
CA HIS A 119 -16.95 13.52 21.39
C HIS A 119 -15.84 12.46 21.44
N CYS A 120 -16.17 11.21 21.79
CA CYS A 120 -15.21 10.11 21.89
C CYS A 120 -14.55 9.73 20.54
N ILE A 121 -15.20 10.03 19.42
CA ILE A 121 -14.67 9.75 18.08
C ILE A 121 -14.18 11.01 17.36
N ALA A 122 -14.35 12.20 17.93
CA ALA A 122 -14.05 13.46 17.24
C ALA A 122 -12.57 13.66 16.91
N GLU A 123 -11.67 13.03 17.67
CA GLU A 123 -10.21 13.07 17.47
C GLU A 123 -9.68 11.90 16.62
N GLU A 124 -10.52 10.91 16.32
CA GLU A 124 -10.14 9.76 15.50
C GLU A 124 -10.00 10.15 14.02
N SER A 125 -9.36 9.30 13.22
CA SER A 125 -9.26 9.54 11.78
C SER A 125 -10.65 9.53 11.13
N LEU A 126 -10.81 10.25 10.01
CA LEU A 126 -12.10 10.28 9.29
C LEU A 126 -12.60 8.87 8.93
N GLY A 127 -11.69 7.93 8.65
CA GLY A 127 -12.04 6.54 8.38
C GLY A 127 -12.62 5.82 9.61
N GLU A 128 -12.03 6.02 10.79
CA GLU A 128 -12.50 5.46 12.06
C GLU A 128 -13.84 6.07 12.48
N GLN A 129 -13.98 7.40 12.37
CA GLN A 129 -15.25 8.10 12.60
C GLN A 129 -16.38 7.51 11.75
N VAL A 130 -16.14 7.33 10.45
CA VAL A 130 -17.11 6.75 9.52
C VAL A 130 -17.40 5.29 9.87
N ALA A 131 -16.39 4.49 10.20
CA ALA A 131 -16.57 3.10 10.58
C ALA A 131 -17.42 2.96 11.85
N PHE A 132 -17.17 3.78 12.87
CA PHE A 132 -17.97 3.82 14.09
C PHE A 132 -19.44 4.14 13.79
N LEU A 133 -19.70 5.22 13.03
CA LEU A 133 -21.05 5.63 12.68
C LEU A 133 -21.81 4.56 11.87
N ILE A 134 -21.11 3.85 10.98
CA ILE A 134 -21.71 2.74 10.22
C ILE A 134 -22.07 1.57 11.15
N ALA A 135 -21.16 1.20 12.07
CA ALA A 135 -21.40 0.12 13.02
C ALA A 135 -22.54 0.44 13.98
N ASP A 136 -22.56 1.65 14.53
CA ASP A 136 -23.63 2.12 15.42
C ASP A 136 -24.97 2.20 14.69
N ARG A 137 -25.00 2.73 13.47
CA ARG A 137 -26.19 2.73 12.62
C ARG A 137 -26.71 1.31 12.36
N ALA A 138 -25.85 0.33 12.10
CA ALA A 138 -26.26 -1.05 11.89
C ALA A 138 -26.89 -1.66 13.15
N LYS A 139 -26.29 -1.42 14.31
CA LYS A 139 -26.81 -1.85 15.61
C LYS A 139 -28.19 -1.24 15.91
N LEU A 140 -28.34 0.08 15.74
CA LEU A 140 -29.62 0.77 15.95
C LEU A 140 -30.71 0.27 14.99
N MET A 141 -30.35 -0.06 13.75
CA MET A 141 -31.28 -0.65 12.78
C MET A 141 -31.76 -2.04 13.21
N GLU A 142 -30.89 -2.86 13.80
CA GLU A 142 -31.24 -4.17 14.37
C GLU A 142 -32.18 -4.01 15.58
N GLU A 143 -31.87 -3.09 16.50
CA GLU A 143 -32.73 -2.78 17.65
C GLU A 143 -34.13 -2.32 17.22
N ILE A 144 -34.22 -1.47 16.20
CA ILE A 144 -35.50 -1.03 15.61
C ILE A 144 -36.28 -2.22 15.02
N ASP A 145 -35.61 -3.15 14.34
CA ASP A 145 -36.26 -4.34 13.79
C ASP A 145 -36.81 -5.26 14.89
N ILE A 146 -36.03 -5.48 15.96
CA ILE A 146 -36.46 -6.23 17.14
C ILE A 146 -37.69 -5.56 17.78
N LEU A 147 -37.65 -4.24 17.98
CA LEU A 147 -38.78 -3.49 18.54
C LEU A 147 -40.03 -3.55 17.65
N LYS A 148 -39.86 -3.50 16.33
CA LYS A 148 -40.98 -3.69 15.38
C LYS A 148 -41.57 -5.09 15.49
N LYS A 149 -40.74 -6.13 15.55
CA LYS A 149 -41.19 -7.53 15.74
C LYS A 149 -41.93 -7.71 17.08
N LEU A 150 -41.41 -7.14 18.16
CA LEU A 150 -42.07 -7.15 19.48
C LEU A 150 -43.40 -6.40 19.46
N LYS A 151 -43.46 -5.23 18.79
CA LYS A 151 -44.71 -4.47 18.65
C LYS A 151 -45.75 -5.19 17.81
N ILE A 152 -45.37 -5.89 16.74
CA ILE A 152 -46.26 -6.73 15.93
C ILE A 152 -46.76 -7.92 16.77
N SER A 153 -45.85 -8.59 17.49
CA SER A 153 -46.18 -9.64 18.44
C SER A 153 -47.20 -9.17 19.49
N ASN A 154 -47.06 -7.95 20.02
CA ASN A 154 -47.97 -7.45 21.05
C ASN A 154 -49.27 -6.83 20.50
N GLY A 155 -49.26 -6.34 19.25
CA GLY A 155 -50.44 -5.74 18.61
C GLY A 155 -51.39 -6.74 17.93
N VAL A 156 -50.91 -7.94 17.59
CA VAL A 156 -51.70 -8.98 16.91
C VAL A 156 -51.86 -10.28 17.73
N ASN A 157 -50.95 -10.60 18.66
CA ASN A 157 -50.90 -11.94 19.26
C ASN A 157 -51.39 -12.04 20.72
N GLY A 158 -52.16 -11.07 21.21
CA GLY A 158 -52.76 -11.16 22.55
C GLY A 158 -53.71 -12.35 22.73
N LEU A 159 -54.42 -12.77 21.67
CA LEU A 159 -55.34 -13.91 21.71
C LEU A 159 -54.79 -15.22 21.09
N SER A 160 -53.87 -15.16 20.13
CA SER A 160 -53.41 -16.37 19.42
C SER A 160 -52.42 -17.20 20.25
N LYS A 161 -51.53 -16.55 21.00
CA LYS A 161 -50.47 -17.25 21.74
C LYS A 161 -51.00 -18.14 22.85
N GLU A 162 -52.10 -17.75 23.51
CA GLU A 162 -52.70 -18.58 24.56
C GLU A 162 -53.37 -19.83 23.96
N GLY A 163 -53.98 -19.71 22.78
CA GLY A 163 -54.52 -20.84 22.03
C GLY A 163 -53.44 -21.79 21.51
N ASP A 164 -52.35 -21.25 20.97
CA ASP A 164 -51.22 -22.04 20.46
C ASP A 164 -50.50 -22.76 21.61
N LEU A 165 -50.26 -22.08 22.73
CA LEU A 165 -49.64 -22.65 23.93
C LEU A 165 -50.56 -23.71 24.57
N LEU A 166 -51.87 -23.48 24.61
CA LEU A 166 -52.84 -24.46 25.11
C LEU A 166 -52.89 -25.70 24.22
N SER A 167 -52.84 -25.52 22.89
CA SER A 167 -52.78 -26.62 21.93
C SER A 167 -51.50 -27.45 22.10
N GLU A 168 -50.36 -26.80 22.33
CA GLU A 168 -49.09 -27.48 22.59
C GLU A 168 -49.11 -28.23 23.93
N ILE A 169 -49.69 -27.65 24.98
CA ILE A 169 -49.90 -28.32 26.28
C ILE A 169 -50.81 -29.54 26.13
N ILE A 170 -51.91 -29.43 25.38
CA ILE A 170 -52.82 -30.55 25.12
C ILE A 170 -52.08 -31.66 24.37
N LYS A 171 -51.30 -31.31 23.34
CA LYS A 171 -50.51 -32.27 22.57
C LYS A 171 -49.51 -33.00 23.45
N VAL A 172 -48.67 -32.28 24.19
CA VAL A 172 -47.67 -32.87 25.11
C VAL A 172 -48.35 -33.72 26.18
N SER A 173 -49.50 -33.28 26.70
CA SER A 173 -50.26 -34.05 27.70
C SER A 173 -50.80 -35.36 27.12
N SER A 174 -51.28 -35.34 25.86
CA SER A 174 -51.76 -36.53 25.17
C SER A 174 -50.64 -37.53 24.88
N GLU A 175 -49.47 -37.05 24.44
CA GLU A 175 -48.29 -37.88 24.18
C GLU A 175 -47.77 -38.51 25.47
N LYS A 176 -47.72 -37.73 26.57
CA LYS A 176 -47.34 -38.21 27.89
C LYS A 176 -48.27 -39.32 28.40
N GLU A 177 -49.57 -39.20 28.14
CA GLU A 177 -50.54 -40.20 28.57
C GLU A 177 -50.44 -41.50 27.74
N VAL A 178 -50.16 -41.39 26.44
CA VAL A 178 -49.88 -42.57 25.58
C VAL A 178 -48.65 -43.32 26.07
N LEU A 179 -47.54 -42.60 26.31
CA LEU A 179 -46.31 -43.20 26.84
C LEU A 179 -46.53 -43.85 28.21
N ARG A 180 -47.38 -43.28 29.08
CA ARG A 180 -47.73 -43.90 30.35
C ARG A 180 -48.43 -45.25 30.19
N ARG A 181 -49.36 -45.38 29.24
CA ARG A 181 -50.05 -46.64 28.99
C ARG A 181 -49.09 -47.70 28.45
N GLU A 182 -48.20 -47.32 27.54
CA GLU A 182 -47.20 -48.21 26.96
C GLU A 182 -46.22 -48.75 28.04
N VAL A 183 -45.81 -47.89 28.97
CA VAL A 183 -44.98 -48.30 30.12
C VAL A 183 -45.74 -49.27 31.04
N ALA A 184 -47.03 -49.04 31.30
CA ALA A 184 -47.83 -49.94 32.12
C ALA A 184 -47.98 -51.33 31.47
N GLU A 185 -48.26 -51.38 30.17
CA GLU A 185 -48.38 -52.63 29.41
C GLU A 185 -47.06 -53.41 29.39
N MET A 186 -45.92 -52.73 29.20
CA MET A 186 -44.61 -53.36 29.31
C MET A 186 -44.35 -53.94 30.70
N CYS A 187 -44.71 -53.22 31.77
CA CYS A 187 -44.58 -53.72 33.14
C CYS A 187 -45.38 -55.00 33.36
N ASP A 188 -46.63 -55.07 32.91
CA ASP A 188 -47.46 -56.27 33.03
C ASP A 188 -46.85 -57.45 32.26
N ARG A 189 -46.32 -57.18 31.06
CA ARG A 189 -45.67 -58.19 30.24
C ARG A 189 -44.39 -58.73 30.89
N VAL A 190 -43.59 -57.86 31.50
CA VAL A 190 -42.39 -58.26 32.26
C VAL A 190 -42.79 -59.11 33.47
N GLN A 191 -43.81 -58.72 34.23
CA GLN A 191 -44.28 -59.52 35.37
C GLN A 191 -44.77 -60.91 34.96
N LEU A 192 -45.44 -61.04 33.81
CA LEU A 192 -45.85 -62.34 33.28
C LEU A 192 -44.65 -63.21 32.90
N LEU A 193 -43.65 -62.63 32.22
CA LEU A 193 -42.42 -63.34 31.85
C LEU A 193 -41.60 -63.75 33.08
N GLU A 194 -41.52 -62.92 34.11
CA GLU A 194 -40.86 -63.26 35.37
C GLU A 194 -41.54 -64.44 36.08
N LYS A 195 -42.89 -64.45 36.10
CA LYS A 195 -43.65 -65.59 36.66
C LYS A 195 -43.41 -66.88 35.87
N ALA A 196 -43.41 -66.80 34.54
CA ALA A 196 -43.13 -67.93 33.67
C ALA A 196 -41.68 -68.44 33.85
N SER A 197 -40.71 -67.53 33.97
CA SER A 197 -39.30 -67.87 34.22
C SER A 197 -39.12 -68.59 35.55
N ARG A 198 -39.72 -68.08 36.64
CA ARG A 198 -39.68 -68.77 37.95
C ARG A 198 -40.34 -70.15 37.89
N GLN A 199 -41.44 -70.29 37.15
CA GLN A 199 -42.08 -71.59 36.98
C GLN A 199 -41.17 -72.58 36.24
N LEU A 200 -40.48 -72.12 35.20
CA LEU A 200 -39.51 -72.94 34.46
C LEU A 200 -38.29 -73.33 35.33
N GLU A 201 -37.81 -72.45 36.20
CA GLU A 201 -36.75 -72.78 37.17
C GLU A 201 -37.17 -73.92 38.09
N VAL A 202 -38.38 -73.84 38.67
CA VAL A 202 -38.94 -74.88 39.54
C VAL A 202 -39.10 -76.21 38.79
N ASP A 203 -39.59 -76.16 37.54
CA ASP A 203 -39.77 -77.35 36.72
C ASP A 203 -38.42 -78.00 36.35
N ASN A 204 -37.39 -77.20 36.08
CA ASN A 204 -36.02 -77.67 35.85
C ASN A 204 -35.41 -78.29 37.10
N GLU A 205 -35.56 -77.69 38.28
CA GLU A 205 -35.09 -78.27 39.55
C GLU A 205 -35.77 -79.62 39.82
N ARG A 206 -37.07 -79.72 39.54
CA ARG A 206 -37.84 -80.95 39.70
C ARG A 206 -37.41 -82.04 38.72
N LEU A 207 -37.12 -81.67 37.48
CA LEU A 207 -36.56 -82.59 36.48
C LEU A 207 -35.14 -83.03 36.87
N ALA A 208 -34.28 -82.11 37.31
CA ALA A 208 -32.93 -82.42 37.77
C ALA A 208 -32.94 -83.38 38.98
N PHE A 209 -33.86 -83.20 39.93
CA PHE A 209 -34.06 -84.13 41.04
C PHE A 209 -34.43 -85.53 40.55
N LYS A 210 -35.32 -85.62 39.55
CA LYS A 210 -35.79 -86.90 39.00
C LYS A 210 -34.68 -87.64 38.23
N VAL A 211 -33.90 -86.91 37.42
CA VAL A 211 -32.72 -87.45 36.73
C VAL A 211 -31.66 -87.91 37.73
N ASN A 212 -31.37 -87.14 38.78
CA ASN A 212 -30.43 -87.54 39.83
C ASN A 212 -30.91 -88.81 40.56
N MET A 213 -32.22 -88.93 40.83
CA MET A 213 -32.78 -90.11 41.45
C MET A 213 -32.67 -91.34 40.55
N ASP A 214 -32.98 -91.21 39.25
CA ASP A 214 -32.85 -92.29 38.27
C ASP A 214 -31.39 -92.72 38.10
N VAL A 215 -30.43 -91.78 38.11
CA VAL A 215 -28.98 -92.07 38.10
C VAL A 215 -28.54 -92.82 39.37
N VAL A 216 -29.00 -92.40 40.56
CA VAL A 216 -28.69 -93.09 41.83
C VAL A 216 -29.25 -94.51 41.84
N VAL A 217 -30.50 -94.70 41.38
CA VAL A 217 -31.16 -96.03 41.31
C VAL A 217 -30.47 -96.94 40.29
N CYS A 218 -29.97 -96.41 39.17
CA CYS A 218 -29.25 -97.18 38.16
C CYS A 218 -27.79 -97.49 38.54
N ILE A 219 -27.12 -96.65 39.34
CA ILE A 219 -25.71 -96.87 39.75
C ILE A 219 -25.60 -97.75 41.01
N PHE A 220 -26.57 -97.71 41.92
CA PHE A 220 -26.55 -98.49 43.17
C PHE A 220 -26.30 -100.00 42.99
N PRO A 221 -26.89 -100.69 41.98
CA PRO A 221 -26.61 -102.11 41.75
C PRO A 221 -25.19 -102.37 41.25
N ILE A 222 -24.59 -101.43 40.50
CA ILE A 222 -23.26 -101.58 39.88
C ILE A 222 -22.15 -101.43 40.95
N ILE A 223 -22.30 -100.49 41.88
CA ILE A 223 -21.32 -100.29 42.96
C ILE A 223 -21.36 -101.46 43.96
N VAL A 224 -22.54 -102.01 44.25
CA VAL A 224 -22.69 -103.18 45.14
C VAL A 224 -22.03 -104.45 44.57
N ILE A 225 -21.91 -104.56 43.24
CA ILE A 225 -21.19 -105.68 42.59
C ILE A 225 -19.67 -105.47 42.62
N ALA A 226 -19.17 -104.23 42.68
CA ALA A 226 -17.74 -103.92 42.63
C ALA A 226 -17.01 -103.90 44.00
N LEU A 227 -17.74 -103.98 45.12
CA LEU A 227 -17.20 -103.96 46.49
C LEU A 227 -17.36 -105.30 47.25
N VAL A 228 -17.76 -106.36 46.54
CA VAL A 228 -17.67 -107.78 46.95
C VAL A 228 -16.38 -108.37 46.40
#